data_AF-A0A975GLX8-F1
#
_entry.id   AF-A0A975GLX8-F1
#
_cell.length_a   1.000
_cell.length_b   1.000
_cell.length_c   1.000
_cell.angle_alpha   90.00
_cell.angle_beta   90.00
_cell.angle_gamma   90.00
#
_symmetry.space_group_name_H-M   'P 1'
#
loop_
_entity.id
_entity.type
_entity.pdbx_description
1 polymer ?
#
loop_
_entity_poly.entity_id
_entity_poly.type
_entity_poly.pdbx_seq_one_letter_code
_entity_poly.pdbx_strand_id
1 'polypeptide(L)'
;MPQGRKRATLFSLIQESLKLTGAEEKRFQKIVQTDPLYQEAKMLQSIEEVGYERGLEQGLKTTAKNLLKTGKLTKQEIAEVTGLKLSEVRELAKVLNLNNQTNPGDKKALH
;
A
#
# COMPACT_ATOMS: atom_id res chain seq x y z
N MET A 1 -11.96 -19.08 -22.06
CA MET A 1 -11.22 -18.97 -20.78
C MET A 1 -11.41 -17.55 -20.22
N PRO A 2 -11.49 -17.37 -18.89
CA PRO A 2 -12.62 -16.71 -18.24
C PRO A 2 -12.39 -15.22 -17.95
N GLN A 3 -13.37 -14.39 -18.33
CA GLN A 3 -13.44 -12.99 -17.89
C GLN A 3 -13.85 -12.94 -16.42
N GLY A 4 -13.21 -12.03 -15.69
CA GLY A 4 -13.07 -12.06 -14.25
C GLY A 4 -14.35 -12.33 -13.48
N ARG A 5 -14.22 -13.10 -12.39
CA ARG A 5 -15.24 -13.30 -11.37
C ARG A 5 -15.90 -11.95 -11.07
N LYS A 6 -17.11 -11.72 -11.61
CA LYS A 6 -17.98 -10.63 -11.18
C LYS A 6 -18.19 -10.88 -9.70
N ARG A 7 -17.53 -10.10 -8.84
CA ARG A 7 -17.85 -10.06 -7.40
C ARG A 7 -19.29 -9.58 -7.34
N ALA A 8 -20.23 -10.52 -7.22
CA ALA A 8 -21.62 -10.20 -6.97
C ALA A 8 -21.65 -9.47 -5.63
N THR A 9 -21.74 -8.14 -5.68
CA THR A 9 -21.96 -7.38 -4.47
C THR A 9 -23.35 -7.71 -3.95
N LEU A 10 -23.57 -7.62 -2.64
CA LEU A 10 -24.91 -7.78 -2.06
C LEU A 10 -25.94 -6.92 -2.80
N PHE A 11 -25.50 -5.74 -3.26
CA PHE A 11 -26.27 -4.82 -4.10
C PHE A 11 -26.71 -5.42 -5.44
N SER A 12 -25.80 -6.10 -6.15
CA SER A 12 -26.09 -6.78 -7.42
C SER A 12 -27.11 -7.91 -7.23
N LEU A 13 -26.97 -8.69 -6.15
CA LEU A 13 -27.89 -9.78 -5.83
C LEU A 13 -29.29 -9.26 -5.46
N ILE A 14 -29.37 -8.12 -4.77
CA ILE A 14 -30.64 -7.49 -4.42
C ILE A 14 -31.32 -6.87 -5.65
N GLN A 15 -30.58 -6.22 -6.55
CA GLN A 15 -31.13 -5.71 -7.80
C GLN A 15 -31.67 -6.82 -8.71
N GLU A 16 -31.01 -7.98 -8.74
CA GLU A 16 -31.50 -9.14 -9.49
C GLU A 16 -32.76 -9.76 -8.84
N SER A 17 -32.86 -9.72 -7.51
CA SER A 17 -33.96 -10.32 -6.75
C SER A 17 -35.18 -9.39 -6.57
N LEU A 18 -34.97 -8.07 -6.58
CA LEU A 18 -35.98 -7.02 -6.43
C LEU A 18 -35.84 -6.05 -7.59
N LYS A 19 -36.87 -5.96 -8.44
CA LYS A 19 -36.95 -4.95 -9.51
C LYS A 19 -37.20 -3.56 -8.92
N LEU A 20 -36.21 -3.01 -8.24
CA LEU A 20 -36.28 -1.68 -7.66
C LEU A 20 -36.27 -0.63 -8.78
N THR A 21 -37.15 0.35 -8.67
CA THR A 21 -37.06 1.56 -9.48
C THR A 21 -35.87 2.40 -9.02
N GLY A 22 -35.32 3.27 -9.89
CA GLY A 22 -34.18 4.12 -9.52
C GLY A 22 -34.44 5.05 -8.32
N ALA A 23 -35.70 5.33 -7.97
CA ALA A 23 -36.06 6.07 -6.77
C ALA A 23 -36.00 5.22 -5.49
N GLU A 24 -36.45 3.97 -5.57
CA GLU A 24 -36.38 3.01 -4.47
C GLU A 24 -34.94 2.60 -4.19
N GLU A 25 -34.15 2.40 -5.24
CA GLU A 25 -32.71 2.10 -5.14
C GLU A 25 -31.96 3.20 -4.37
N LYS A 26 -32.22 4.49 -4.68
CA LYS A 26 -31.63 5.63 -3.96
C LYS A 26 -32.04 5.68 -2.49
N ARG A 27 -33.31 5.36 -2.17
CA ARG A 27 -33.78 5.30 -0.78
C ARG A 27 -33.13 4.16 -0.03
N PHE A 28 -33.04 3.00 -0.66
CA PHE A 28 -32.38 1.82 -0.10
C PHE A 28 -30.89 2.08 0.15
N GLN A 29 -30.18 2.66 -0.80
CA GLN A 29 -28.77 3.06 -0.62
C GLN A 29 -28.59 4.00 0.58
N LYS A 30 -29.48 4.98 0.77
CA LYS A 30 -29.43 5.86 1.95
C LYS A 30 -29.63 5.10 3.25
N ILE A 31 -30.59 4.18 3.32
CA ILE A 31 -30.86 3.37 4.51
C ILE A 31 -29.65 2.50 4.85
N VAL A 32 -29.10 1.79 3.86
CA VAL A 32 -27.91 0.95 4.04
C VAL A 32 -26.70 1.79 4.44
N GLN A 33 -26.52 2.97 3.84
CA GLN A 33 -25.45 3.88 4.25
C GLN A 33 -25.61 4.39 5.68
N THR A 34 -26.83 4.52 6.21
CA THR A 34 -27.02 4.92 7.61
C THR A 34 -26.93 3.76 8.59
N ASP A 35 -26.87 2.52 8.11
CA ASP A 35 -26.81 1.34 8.95
C ASP A 35 -25.44 1.26 9.68
N PRO A 36 -25.41 1.13 11.02
CA PRO A 36 -24.17 1.07 11.79
C PRO A 36 -23.24 -0.08 11.37
N LEU A 37 -23.77 -1.24 10.99
CA LEU A 37 -22.98 -2.39 10.56
C LEU A 37 -22.34 -2.14 9.19
N TYR A 38 -23.06 -1.47 8.28
CA TYR A 38 -22.49 -1.03 7.01
C TYR A 38 -21.35 -0.02 7.20
N GLN A 39 -21.54 0.96 8.10
CA GLN A 39 -20.51 1.95 8.43
C GLN A 39 -19.28 1.30 9.05
N GLU A 40 -19.48 0.38 9.99
CA GLU A 40 -18.39 -0.40 10.60
C GLU A 40 -17.62 -1.22 9.55
N ALA A 41 -18.34 -1.96 8.69
CA ALA A 41 -17.71 -2.71 7.60
C ALA A 41 -16.92 -1.80 6.65
N LYS A 42 -17.43 -0.60 6.37
CA LYS A 42 -16.71 0.39 5.54
C LYS A 42 -15.48 0.96 6.21
N MET A 43 -15.52 1.21 7.52
CA MET A 43 -14.35 1.63 8.28
C MET A 43 -13.29 0.53 8.36
N LEU A 44 -13.70 -0.73 8.56
CA LEU A 44 -12.76 -1.86 8.57
C LEU A 44 -12.09 -2.04 7.20
N GLN A 45 -12.87 -1.92 6.11
CA GLN A 45 -12.33 -1.95 4.75
C GLN A 45 -11.28 -0.84 4.54
N SER A 46 -11.56 0.40 4.99
CA SER A 46 -10.60 1.50 4.81
C SER A 46 -9.33 1.31 5.65
N ILE A 47 -9.43 0.76 6.86
CA ILE A 47 -8.26 0.40 7.69
C ILE A 47 -7.42 -0.66 6.99
N GLU A 48 -8.05 -1.69 6.42
CA GLU A 48 -7.35 -2.74 5.66
C GLU A 48 -6.64 -2.18 4.43
N GLU A 49 -7.32 -1.33 3.65
CA GLU A 49 -6.75 -0.65 2.48
C GLU A 49 -5.53 0.21 2.86
N VAL A 50 -5.65 1.05 3.90
CA VAL A 50 -4.53 1.86 4.40
C VAL A 50 -3.38 0.98 4.92
N GLY A 51 -3.70 -0.12 5.59
CA GLY A 51 -2.72 -1.08 6.08
C GLY A 51 -1.94 -1.74 4.93
N TYR A 52 -2.65 -2.15 3.88
CA TYR A 52 -2.06 -2.71 2.68
C TYR A 52 -1.16 -1.72 1.95
N GLU A 53 -1.60 -0.47 1.75
CA GLU A 53 -0.80 0.58 1.13
C GLU A 53 0.49 0.86 1.91
N ARG A 54 0.40 0.97 3.24
CA ARG A 54 1.59 1.15 4.11
C ARG A 54 2.53 -0.04 4.05
N GLY A 55 2.00 -1.26 4.05
CA GLY A 55 2.79 -2.48 3.94
C GLY A 55 3.54 -2.56 2.61
N LEU A 56 2.86 -2.23 1.50
CA LEU A 56 3.47 -2.17 0.18
C LEU A 56 4.58 -1.12 0.14
N GLU A 57 4.32 0.10 0.61
CA GLU A 57 5.31 1.18 0.65
C GLU A 57 6.56 0.77 1.45
N GLN A 58 6.39 0.17 2.63
CA GLN A 58 7.49 -0.34 3.45
C GLN A 58 8.27 -1.46 2.76
N GLY A 59 7.58 -2.37 2.07
CA GLY A 59 8.19 -3.45 1.30
C GLY A 59 9.06 -2.92 0.15
N LEU A 60 8.57 -1.93 -0.59
CA LEU A 60 9.32 -1.27 -1.67
C LEU A 60 10.56 -0.56 -1.13
N LYS A 61 10.42 0.21 -0.03
CA LYS A 61 11.56 0.88 0.61
C LYS A 61 12.61 -0.09 1.14
N THR A 62 12.19 -1.22 1.70
CA THR A 62 13.10 -2.28 2.19
C THR A 62 13.86 -2.93 1.05
N THR A 63 13.15 -3.26 -0.04
CA THR A 63 13.75 -3.79 -1.26
C THR A 63 14.78 -2.81 -1.83
N ALA A 64 14.43 -1.51 -1.96
CA ALA A 64 15.35 -0.48 -2.44
C ALA A 64 16.60 -0.35 -1.56
N LYS A 65 16.45 -0.39 -0.23
CA LYS A 65 17.60 -0.38 0.70
C LYS A 65 18.51 -1.59 0.48
N ASN A 66 17.95 -2.78 0.30
CA ASN A 66 18.73 -3.99 0.07
C ASN A 66 19.47 -3.92 -1.26
N LEU A 67 18.82 -3.44 -2.33
CA LEU A 67 19.46 -3.24 -3.63
C LEU A 67 20.60 -2.22 -3.55
N LEU A 68 20.39 -1.09 -2.86
CA LEU A 68 21.44 -0.09 -2.62
C LEU A 68 22.65 -0.69 -1.91
N LYS A 69 22.43 -1.55 -0.90
CA LYS A 69 23.51 -2.25 -0.18
C LYS A 69 24.29 -3.22 -1.07
N THR A 70 23.71 -3.74 -2.15
CA THR A 70 24.46 -4.62 -3.07
C THR A 70 25.52 -3.87 -3.88
N GLY A 71 25.35 -2.55 -4.09
CA GLY A 71 26.24 -1.74 -4.92
C GLY A 71 26.24 -2.12 -6.41
N LYS A 72 25.38 -3.06 -6.85
CA LYS A 72 25.36 -3.59 -8.22
C LYS A 72 24.52 -2.76 -9.19
N LEU A 73 23.58 -1.99 -8.66
CA LEU A 73 22.63 -1.20 -9.45
C LEU A 73 22.78 0.28 -9.12
N THR A 74 22.57 1.11 -10.13
CA THR A 74 22.48 2.56 -9.98
C THR A 74 21.16 2.95 -9.28
N LYS A 75 21.13 4.16 -8.72
CA LYS A 75 19.92 4.70 -8.08
C LYS A 75 18.74 4.85 -9.06
N GLN A 76 19.02 5.03 -10.35
CA GLN A 76 17.99 5.11 -11.39
C GLN A 76 17.38 3.74 -11.67
N GLU A 77 18.19 2.71 -11.87
CA GLU A 77 17.71 1.33 -12.07
C GLU A 77 16.92 0.83 -10.85
N ILE A 78 17.36 1.18 -9.64
CA ILE A 78 16.63 0.83 -8.41
C ILE A 78 15.26 1.52 -8.38
N ALA A 79 15.17 2.80 -8.78
CA ALA A 79 13.90 3.52 -8.86
C ALA A 79 12.94 2.87 -9.86
N GLU A 80 13.45 2.48 -11.03
CA GLU A 80 12.67 1.80 -12.07
C GLU A 80 12.13 0.44 -11.60
N VAL A 81 12.99 -0.40 -11.01
CA VAL A 81 12.60 -1.75 -10.56
C VAL A 81 11.62 -1.71 -9.38
N THR A 82 11.80 -0.76 -8.46
CA THR A 82 10.96 -0.67 -7.25
C THR A 82 9.73 0.19 -7.44
N GLY A 83 9.63 0.95 -8.54
CA GLY A 83 8.57 1.92 -8.77
C GLY A 83 8.62 3.15 -7.84
N LEU A 84 9.68 3.29 -7.03
CA LEU A 84 9.89 4.46 -6.17
C LEU A 84 10.39 5.66 -6.98
N LYS A 85 10.17 6.87 -6.48
CA LYS A 85 10.77 8.05 -7.09
C LYS A 85 12.27 8.04 -6.86
N LEU A 86 13.03 8.52 -7.86
CA LEU A 86 14.48 8.65 -7.76
C LEU A 86 14.93 9.49 -6.54
N SER A 87 14.16 10.52 -6.18
CA SER A 87 14.41 11.32 -4.98
C SER A 87 14.35 10.48 -3.70
N GLU A 88 13.38 9.59 -3.59
CA GLU A 88 13.22 8.70 -2.42
C GLU A 88 14.38 7.71 -2.32
N VAL A 89 14.80 7.13 -3.44
CA VAL A 89 15.99 6.25 -3.49
C VAL A 89 17.26 7.01 -3.09
N ARG A 90 17.40 8.27 -3.49
CA ARG A 90 18.53 9.12 -3.09
C ARG A 90 18.54 9.40 -1.59
N GLU A 91 17.39 9.69 -0.98
CA GLU A 91 17.28 9.89 0.46
C GLU A 91 17.59 8.60 1.24
N LEU A 92 17.09 7.46 0.76
CA LEU A 92 17.41 6.15 1.34
C LEU A 92 18.92 5.87 1.31
N ALA A 93 19.59 6.20 0.21
CA ALA A 93 21.04 6.05 0.09
C ALA A 93 21.82 6.96 1.06
N LYS A 94 21.37 8.20 1.28
CA LYS A 94 21.99 9.11 2.27
C LYS A 94 21.88 8.54 3.68
N VAL A 95 20.70 8.09 4.10
CA VAL A 95 20.46 7.50 5.42
C VAL A 95 21.33 6.26 5.63
N LEU A 96 21.46 5.40 4.62
CA LEU A 96 22.34 4.23 4.70
C LEU A 96 23.82 4.60 4.84
N ASN A 97 24.29 5.63 4.12
CA ASN A 97 25.68 6.08 4.22
C ASN A 97 26.00 6.72 5.59
N LEU A 98 25.04 7.45 6.18
CA LEU A 98 25.17 8.00 7.53
C LEU A 98 25.33 6.89 8.58
N ASN A 99 24.55 5.81 8.46
CA ASN A 99 24.64 4.67 9.37
C ASN A 99 25.97 3.89 9.26
N ASN A 100 26.64 3.93 8.11
CA ASN A 100 27.94 3.30 7.92
C ASN A 100 29.11 4.15 8.48
N GLN A 101 28.90 5.45 8.73
CA GLN A 101 29.91 6.36 9.31
C GLN A 101 29.83 6.45 10.84
N THR A 102 28.74 5.97 11.45
CA THR A 102 28.50 6.05 12.90
C THR A 102 28.97 4.83 13.70
N ASN A 103 29.89 4.00 13.20
CA ASN A 103 30.54 2.98 14.03
C ASN A 103 31.74 3.59 14.78
N PRO A 104 31.65 3.89 16.09
CA PRO A 104 32.73 4.51 16.88
C PRO A 104 33.76 3.46 17.38
N GLY A 105 33.87 2.30 16.71
CA GLY A 105 34.71 1.18 17.13
C GLY A 105 36.19 1.28 16.76
N ASP A 106 36.55 2.08 15.75
CA ASP A 106 37.93 2.13 15.23
C ASP A 106 38.77 3.29 15.79
N LYS A 107 38.50 3.72 17.03
CA LYS A 107 39.36 4.64 17.77
C LYS A 107 39.73 4.08 19.13
N LYS A 108 40.67 3.12 19.15
CA LYS A 108 41.78 2.99 20.12
C LYS A 108 42.30 1.55 20.16
N ALA A 109 43.28 1.27 19.31
CA ALA A 109 44.30 0.25 19.56
C ALA A 109 45.63 0.76 18.98
N LEU A 110 46.06 1.91 19.47
CA LEU A 110 47.42 2.42 19.35
C LEU A 110 47.72 3.10 20.69
N HIS A 111 48.26 2.30 21.62
CA HIS A 111 49.32 2.65 22.57
C HIS A 111 49.65 1.42 23.40
#